data_AF-A0AA38C901-F1
#
_entry.id   AF-A0AA38C901-F1
#
_cell.length_a   1.000
_cell.length_b   1.000
_cell.length_c   1.000
_cell.angle_alpha   90.00
_cell.angle_beta   90.00
_cell.angle_gamma   90.00
#
_symmetry.space_group_name_H-M   'P 1'
#
loop_
_entity.id
_entity.type
_entity.pdbx_description
1 polymer ?
#
loop_
_entity_poly.entity_id
_entity_poly.type
_entity_poly.pdbx_seq_one_letter_code
_entity_poly.pdbx_strand_id
1 'polypeptide(L)'
;MVLGTMEQDHIKEVKWMVQKVLNAHDIKKPPPFYLSLIIGEHLVHNCMVDNGASSTVMPKAIAEKLGLQYEPTEKSVLQLDGTATNTIGVIRNLE
;
A
#
# COMPACT_ATOMS: atom_id res chain seq x y z
N MET A 1 3.61 11.09 -7.08
CA MET A 1 2.77 11.61 -5.97
C MET A 1 2.32 10.43 -5.12
N VAL A 2 3.05 10.18 -4.03
CA VAL A 2 2.84 9.06 -3.12
C VAL A 2 2.99 9.55 -1.68
N LEU A 3 2.06 9.16 -0.82
CA LEU A 3 1.96 9.41 0.60
C LEU A 3 1.36 8.21 1.31
N GLY A 4 2.07 7.70 2.32
CA GLY A 4 1.51 6.82 3.35
C GLY A 4 1.83 5.35 3.20
N THR A 5 2.67 4.85 4.11
CA THR A 5 2.68 3.44 4.51
C THR A 5 1.61 3.25 5.58
N MET A 6 0.58 2.45 5.32
CA MET A 6 -0.36 2.02 6.35
C MET A 6 0.34 1.06 7.34
N GLU A 7 -0.21 0.95 8.55
CA GLU A 7 0.29 0.06 9.59
C GLU A 7 0.51 -1.35 9.01
N GLN A 8 1.76 -1.82 9.12
CA GLN A 8 2.23 -2.92 8.29
C GLN A 8 1.59 -4.25 8.65
N ASP A 9 0.98 -4.41 9.81
CA ASP A 9 0.69 -5.71 10.39
C ASP A 9 -0.57 -6.36 9.80
N HIS A 10 -1.66 -5.62 9.61
CA HIS A 10 -2.83 -6.12 8.87
C HIS A 10 -2.53 -6.39 7.39
N ILE A 11 -1.71 -5.54 6.75
CA ILE A 11 -1.29 -5.75 5.35
C ILE A 11 -0.37 -6.96 5.25
N LYS A 12 0.52 -7.21 6.22
CA LYS A 12 1.36 -8.41 6.28
C LYS A 12 0.52 -9.67 6.40
N GLU A 13 -0.52 -9.67 7.25
CA GLU A 13 -1.41 -10.82 7.43
C GLU A 13 -2.16 -11.15 6.13
N VAL A 14 -2.73 -10.14 5.47
CA VAL A 14 -3.42 -10.30 4.19
C VAL A 14 -2.45 -10.77 3.10
N LYS A 15 -1.25 -10.18 3.00
CA LYS A 15 -0.20 -10.63 2.06
C LYS A 15 0.20 -12.08 2.33
N TRP A 16 0.32 -12.48 3.59
CA TRP A 16 0.64 -13.85 3.98
C TRP A 16 -0.46 -14.84 3.62
N MET A 17 -1.74 -14.49 3.86
CA MET A 17 -2.88 -15.32 3.46
C MET A 17 -2.92 -15.52 1.95
N VAL A 18 -2.73 -14.43 1.18
CA VAL A 18 -2.65 -14.51 -0.28
C VAL A 18 -1.49 -15.38 -0.71
N GLN A 19 -0.29 -15.18 -0.15
CA GLN A 19 0.88 -16.01 -0.48
C GLN A 19 0.65 -17.50 -0.19
N LYS A 20 -0.03 -17.84 0.91
CA LYS A 20 -0.42 -19.22 1.22
C LYS A 20 -1.32 -19.82 0.15
N VAL A 21 -2.35 -19.09 -0.27
CA VAL A 21 -3.27 -19.54 -1.33
C VAL A 21 -2.53 -19.73 -2.64
N LEU A 22 -1.64 -18.80 -2.99
CA LEU A 22 -0.85 -18.86 -4.23
C LEU A 22 0.11 -20.05 -4.24
N ASN A 23 0.80 -20.30 -3.12
CA ASN A 23 1.69 -21.44 -2.98
C ASN A 23 0.92 -22.77 -3.07
N ALA A 24 -0.29 -22.85 -2.50
CA ALA A 24 -1.13 -24.03 -2.58
C ALA A 24 -1.59 -24.36 -4.02
N HIS A 25 -1.61 -23.37 -4.91
CA HIS A 25 -2.02 -23.51 -6.32
C HIS A 25 -0.84 -23.44 -7.30
N ASP A 26 0.40 -23.47 -6.80
CA ASP A 26 1.64 -23.34 -7.58
C ASP A 26 1.68 -22.08 -8.50
N ILE A 27 1.03 -21.00 -8.05
CA ILE A 27 0.98 -19.73 -8.77
C ILE A 27 2.22 -18.90 -8.43
N LYS A 28 3.22 -18.91 -9.31
CA LYS A 28 4.51 -18.23 -9.11
C LYS A 28 4.45 -16.70 -9.15
N LYS A 29 3.47 -16.13 -9.86
CA LYS A 29 3.28 -14.67 -9.96
C LYS A 29 1.79 -14.33 -10.00
N PRO A 30 1.17 -13.97 -8.87
CA PRO A 30 -0.23 -13.57 -8.86
C PRO A 30 -0.44 -12.32 -9.72
N PRO A 31 -1.57 -12.21 -10.43
CA PRO A 31 -1.98 -10.92 -10.97
C PRO A 31 -2.22 -9.93 -9.82
N PRO A 32 -2.13 -8.61 -10.08
CA PRO A 32 -2.58 -7.62 -9.11
C PRO A 32 -4.02 -7.91 -8.70
N PHE A 33 -4.30 -7.79 -7.40
CA PHE A 33 -5.63 -7.96 -6.85
C PHE A 33 -6.02 -6.72 -6.05
N TYR A 34 -7.33 -6.50 -5.97
CA TYR A 34 -7.91 -5.35 -5.30
C TYR A 34 -8.59 -5.79 -4.01
N LEU A 35 -8.43 -4.98 -2.97
CA LEU A 35 -9.08 -5.19 -1.68
C LEU A 35 -9.78 -3.92 -1.22
N SER A 36 -10.71 -4.08 -0.29
CA SER A 36 -11.20 -2.95 0.50
C SER A 36 -10.40 -2.88 1.79
N LEU A 37 -9.95 -1.69 2.16
CA LEU A 37 -9.15 -1.44 3.36
C LEU A 37 -9.88 -0.45 4.25
N ILE A 38 -9.83 -0.67 5.55
CA ILE A 38 -10.21 0.34 6.54
C ILE A 38 -8.94 1.14 6.88
N ILE A 39 -9.01 2.46 6.74
CA ILE A 39 -7.92 3.41 7.01
C ILE A 39 -8.45 4.45 8.00
N GLY A 40 -8.05 4.36 9.27
CA GLY A 40 -8.74 5.06 10.36
C GLY A 40 -10.22 4.68 10.37
N GLU A 41 -11.11 5.66 10.29
CA GLU A 41 -12.57 5.43 10.23
C GLU A 41 -13.14 5.29 8.80
N HIS A 42 -12.28 5.23 7.78
CA HIS A 42 -12.70 5.25 6.38
C HIS A 42 -12.56 3.89 5.69
N LEU A 43 -13.64 3.41 5.07
CA LEU A 43 -13.61 2.26 4.17
C LEU A 43 -13.21 2.71 2.75
N VAL A 44 -12.03 2.27 2.30
CA VAL A 44 -11.49 2.55 0.97
C VAL A 44 -11.57 1.29 0.11
N HIS A 45 -12.33 1.37 -0.97
CA HIS A 45 -12.49 0.25 -1.91
C HIS A 45 -11.45 0.30 -3.03
N ASN A 46 -11.24 -0.84 -3.69
CA ASN A 46 -10.39 -0.99 -4.86
C ASN A 46 -8.93 -0.58 -4.63
N CYS A 47 -8.39 -0.90 -3.46
CA CYS A 47 -6.98 -0.74 -3.15
C CYS A 47 -6.18 -1.85 -3.83
N MET A 48 -5.34 -1.49 -4.80
CA MET A 48 -4.45 -2.44 -5.45
C MET A 48 -3.34 -2.86 -4.48
N VAL A 49 -3.21 -4.16 -4.23
CA VAL A 49 -2.12 -4.71 -3.42
C VAL A 49 -1.10 -5.35 -4.35
N ASP A 50 0.10 -4.78 -4.38
CA ASP A 50 1.26 -5.38 -5.05
C ASP A 50 2.06 -6.21 -4.03
N ASN A 51 2.14 -7.52 -4.29
CA ASN A 51 2.90 -8.45 -3.47
C ASN A 51 4.41 -8.20 -3.56
N GLY A 52 4.90 -7.66 -4.69
CA GLY A 52 6.31 -7.34 -4.90
C GLY A 52 6.76 -6.00 -4.31
N ALA A 53 5.82 -5.15 -3.91
CA ALA A 53 6.14 -3.83 -3.38
C ALA A 53 6.68 -3.91 -1.94
N SER A 54 7.88 -3.35 -1.74
CA SER A 54 8.52 -3.19 -0.43
C SER A 54 7.89 -2.09 0.42
N SER A 55 7.06 -1.24 -0.17
CA SER A 55 6.32 -0.17 0.51
C SER A 55 4.94 0.01 -0.10
N THR A 56 3.93 0.18 0.73
CA THR A 56 2.60 0.59 0.29
C THR A 56 2.62 2.08 -0.01
N VAL A 57 1.94 2.47 -1.09
CA VAL A 57 1.92 3.84 -1.61
C VAL A 57 0.49 4.28 -1.81
N MET A 58 0.10 5.45 -1.29
CA MET A 58 -1.22 6.05 -1.52
C MET A 58 -1.07 7.41 -2.23
N PRO A 59 -1.95 7.80 -3.16
CA PRO A 59 -1.86 9.13 -3.77
C PRO A 59 -2.17 10.27 -2.78
N LYS A 60 -1.50 11.42 -2.90
CA LYS A 60 -1.74 12.60 -2.05
C LYS A 60 -3.19 13.03 -1.99
N ALA A 61 -3.87 13.07 -3.14
CA ALA A 61 -5.27 13.45 -3.22
C ALA A 61 -6.19 12.52 -2.40
N ILE A 62 -5.79 11.25 -2.20
CA ILE A 62 -6.52 10.33 -1.32
C ILE A 62 -6.20 10.64 0.14
N ALA A 63 -4.92 10.81 0.49
CA ALA A 63 -4.53 11.21 1.85
C ALA A 63 -5.22 12.50 2.31
N GLU A 64 -5.30 13.51 1.44
CA GLU A 64 -5.99 14.78 1.70
C GLU A 64 -7.51 14.57 1.88
N LYS A 65 -8.14 13.73 1.07
CA LYS A 65 -9.58 13.39 1.21
C LYS A 65 -9.89 12.66 2.51
N LEU A 66 -8.95 11.86 3.01
CA LEU A 66 -9.05 11.13 4.26
C LEU A 66 -8.63 11.97 5.47
N GLY A 67 -8.23 13.24 5.27
CA GLY A 67 -7.78 14.12 6.35
C GLY A 67 -6.50 13.64 7.05
N LEU A 68 -5.70 12.79 6.40
CA LEU A 68 -4.55 12.14 7.02
C LEU A 68 -3.39 13.12 7.15
N GLN A 69 -2.80 13.15 8.34
CA GLN A 69 -1.56 13.88 8.59
C GLN A 69 -0.36 13.00 8.20
N TYR A 70 0.67 13.62 7.63
CA TYR A 70 1.89 12.93 7.25
C TYR A 70 3.11 13.80 7.55
N GLU A 71 4.18 13.14 8.00
CA GLU A 71 5.46 13.77 8.20
C GLU A 71 6.18 13.88 6.85
N PRO A 72 6.77 15.04 6.51
CA PRO A 72 7.58 15.17 5.31
C PRO A 72 8.70 14.13 5.26
N THR A 73 8.89 13.51 4.10
CA THR A 73 10.01 12.60 3.84
C THR A 73 10.42 12.73 2.38
N GLU A 74 11.71 12.58 2.13
CA GLU A 74 12.24 12.46 0.77
C GLU A 74 12.79 11.04 0.59
N LYS A 75 11.90 10.14 0.17
CA LYS A 75 12.26 8.80 -0.29
C LYS A 75 11.80 8.61 -1.73
N SER A 76 12.65 8.02 -2.55
CA SER A 76 12.28 7.57 -3.89
C SER A 76 11.67 6.18 -3.83
N VAL A 77 10.59 5.96 -4.58
CA VAL A 77 9.97 4.66 -4.78
C VAL A 77 10.15 4.28 -6.24
N LEU A 78 10.64 3.07 -6.46
CA LEU A 78 10.72 2.48 -7.79
C LEU A 78 9.32 1.97 -8.18
N GLN A 79 8.81 2.47 -9.30
CA GLN A 79 7.54 2.05 -9.88
C GLN A 79 7.72 0.77 -10.72
N LEU A 80 6.60 0.13 -11.04
CA LEU A 80 6.57 -1.11 -11.84
C LEU A 80 7.13 -0.93 -13.25
N ASP A 81 7.04 0.27 -13.83
CA ASP A 81 7.59 0.61 -15.14
C ASP A 81 9.11 0.94 -15.08
N GLY A 82 9.73 0.79 -13.92
CA GLY A 82 11.15 1.09 -13.69
C GLY A 82 11.45 2.57 -13.48
N THR A 83 10.44 3.44 -13.52
CA THR A 83 10.63 4.86 -13.20
C THR A 83 10.69 5.06 -11.68
N ALA A 84 11.44 6.07 -11.23
CA ALA A 84 11.49 6.45 -9.82
C ALA A 84 10.61 7.68 -9.57
N THR A 85 9.81 7.65 -8.51
CA THR A 85 9.01 8.81 -8.07
C THR A 85 9.30 9.15 -6.62
N ASN A 86 9.31 10.44 -6.30
CA ASN A 86 9.49 10.89 -4.93
C ASN A 86 8.20 10.77 -4.13
N THR A 87 8.34 10.32 -2.90
CA THR A 87 7.34 10.47 -1.84
C THR A 87 7.40 11.90 -1.30
N ILE A 88 6.26 12.40 -0.83
CA ILE A 88 6.17 13.73 -0.23
C ILE A 88 5.98 13.66 1.30
N GLY A 89 6.00 12.45 1.86
CA GLY A 89 5.75 12.20 3.27
C GLY A 89 5.35 10.77 3.63
N VAL A 90 5.37 10.48 4.92
CA VAL A 90 5.00 9.20 5.53
C VAL A 90 3.93 9.46 6.58
N ILE A 91 2.87 8.65 6.54
CA ILE A 91 1.86 8.64 7.59
C ILE A 91 2.40 7.75 8.70
N ARG A 92 2.48 8.29 9.92
CA ARG A 92 2.83 7.56 11.14
C ARG A 92 1.60 7.50 12.04
N ASN A 93 1.47 6.44 12.82
CA ASN A 93 0.41 6.28 13.83
C ASN A 93 -1.00 6.35 13.21
N LEU A 94 -1.24 5.50 12.21
CA LEU A 94 -2.59 5.22 11.72
C LEU A 94 -3.25 4.30 12.75
N GLU A 95 -3.91 4.89 13.75
CA GLU A 95 -4.79 4.17 14.69
C GLU A 95 -6.14 3.81 14.05
#